data_AF-A0A1V4ZZX1-F1
#
_entry.id   AF-A0A1V4ZZX1-F1
#
_cell.length_a   1.000
_cell.length_b   1.000
_cell.length_c   1.000
_cell.angle_alpha   90.00
_cell.angle_beta   90.00
_cell.angle_gamma   90.00
#
_symmetry.space_group_name_H-M   'P 1'
#
loop_
_entity.id
_entity.type
_entity.pdbx_description
1 polymer ?
#
loop_
_entity_poly.entity_id
_entity_poly.type
_entity_poly.pdbx_seq_one_letter_code
_entity_poly.pdbx_strand_id
1 'polypeptide(L)' 'MKTITLRDETYHALVSLKEPEDSFSDVIERLISRKTRDIREYAGALKDSPVLDNLGRFTKEVRKSGKARI' A
#
# COMPACT_ATOMS: atom_id res chain seq x y z
N MET A 1 2.36 15.50 -25.84
CA MET A 1 2.35 16.20 -24.55
C MET A 1 1.17 17.16 -24.51
N LYS A 2 0.49 17.24 -23.36
CA LYS A 2 -0.54 18.25 -23.08
C LYS A 2 -0.17 18.93 -21.75
N THR A 3 -0.44 20.22 -21.63
CA THR A 3 -0.20 20.98 -20.40
C THR A 3 -1.49 21.06 -19.60
N ILE A 4 -1.41 20.81 -18.30
CA ILE A 4 -2.52 21.01 -17.36
C ILE A 4 -2.06 21.96 -16.26
N THR A 5 -2.96 22.82 -15.80
CA THR A 5 -2.72 23.66 -14.63
C THR A 5 -3.18 22.92 -13.38
N LEU A 6 -2.33 22.86 -12.37
CA LEU A 6 -2.62 22.23 -11.09
C LEU A 6 -2.71 23.30 -9.99
N ARG A 7 -3.52 23.07 -8.97
CA ARG A 7 -3.44 23.85 -7.73
C ARG A 7 -2.13 23.51 -7.02
N ASP A 8 -1.53 24.48 -6.34
CA ASP A 8 -0.22 24.31 -5.68
C ASP A 8 -0.22 23.14 -4.69
N GLU A 9 -1.28 23.02 -3.88
CA GLU A 9 -1.49 21.90 -2.95
C GLU A 9 -1.47 20.53 -3.66
N THR A 10 -2.03 20.44 -4.87
CA THR A 10 -2.07 19.21 -5.66
C THR A 10 -0.69 18.91 -6.26
N TYR A 11 0.02 19.94 -6.72
CA TYR A 11 1.39 19.80 -7.19
C TYR A 11 2.31 19.27 -6.09
N HIS A 12 2.27 19.86 -4.89
CA HIS A 12 3.09 19.41 -3.76
C HIS A 12 2.76 17.98 -3.32
N ALA A 13 1.49 17.58 -3.36
CA ALA A 13 1.08 16.20 -3.10
C ALA A 13 1.62 15.22 -4.15
N LEU A 14 1.71 15.61 -5.42
CA LEU A 14 2.33 14.77 -6.45
C LEU A 14 3.85 14.69 -6.28
N VAL A 15 4.50 15.78 -5.87
CA VAL A 15 5.95 15.80 -5.58
C VAL A 15 6.30 14.86 -4.43
N SER A 16 5.49 14.81 -3.36
CA SER A 16 5.76 13.91 -2.23
C SER A 16 5.58 12.42 -2.58
N LEU A 17 4.86 12.12 -3.66
CA LEU A 17 4.62 10.75 -4.16
C LEU A 17 5.59 10.32 -5.27
N LYS A 18 6.45 11.23 -5.74
CA LYS A 18 7.38 11.02 -6.84
C LYS A 18 8.63 10.30 -6.34
N GLU A 19 9.00 9.20 -7.00
CA GLU A 19 10.30 8.54 -6.78
C GLU A 19 11.40 9.18 -7.66
N PRO A 20 12.69 9.00 -7.36
CA PRO A 20 13.79 9.72 -8.03
C PRO A 20 13.77 9.64 -9.56
N GLU A 21 13.36 8.50 -10.11
CA GLU A 21 13.32 8.22 -11.56
C GLU A 21 11.92 8.43 -12.18
N ASP A 22 10.89 8.70 -11.37
CA ASP A 22 9.51 8.82 -11.86
C ASP A 22 9.28 10.17 -12.55
N SER A 23 8.58 10.20 -13.68
CA SER A 23 7.95 11.42 -14.20
C SER A 23 6.63 11.71 -13.48
N PHE A 24 6.12 12.95 -13.59
CA PHE A 24 4.78 13.25 -13.05
C PHE A 24 3.68 12.42 -13.73
N SER A 25 3.87 12.06 -15.00
CA SER A 25 2.95 11.18 -15.70
C SER A 25 2.94 9.78 -15.09
N ASP A 26 4.09 9.24 -14.68
CA ASP A 26 4.18 7.92 -14.03
C ASP A 26 3.46 7.90 -12.67
N VAL A 27 3.59 8.97 -11.90
CA VAL A 27 2.86 9.13 -10.63
C VAL A 27 1.35 9.15 -10.88
N ILE A 28 0.89 9.91 -11.89
CA ILE A 28 -0.53 10.00 -12.25
C ILE A 28 -1.07 8.64 -12.72
N GLU A 29 -0.37 7.95 -13.62
CA GLU A 29 -0.71 6.60 -14.10
C GLU A 29 -0.82 5.61 -12.93
N ARG A 30 0.14 5.64 -11.99
CA ARG A 30 0.11 4.80 -10.79
C ARG A 30 -1.12 5.10 -9.92
N LEU A 31 -1.46 6.35 -9.71
CA LEU A 31 -2.64 6.74 -8.92
C LEU A 31 -3.94 6.32 -9.61
N ILE A 32 -4.04 6.48 -10.93
CA ILE A 32 -5.20 6.03 -11.72
C ILE A 32 -5.32 4.50 -11.65
N SER A 33 -4.21 3.78 -11.86
CA SER A 33 -4.18 2.30 -11.82
C SER A 33 -4.57 1.75 -10.46
N ARG A 34 -4.20 2.41 -9.35
CA ARG A 34 -4.57 1.99 -7.99
C ARG A 34 -6.07 2.12 -7.73
N LYS A 35 -6.74 3.07 -8.38
CA LYS A 35 -8.19 3.27 -8.26
C LYS A 35 -9.01 2.20 -8.98
N THR A 36 -8.44 1.57 -10.00
CA THR A 36 -9.14 0.58 -10.84
C THR A 36 -8.89 -0.87 -10.43
N ARG A 37 -8.07 -1.13 -9.41
CA ARG A 37 -7.81 -2.51 -8.97
C ARG A 37 -9.01 -3.09 -8.22
N ASP A 38 -9.41 -4.28 -8.66
CA ASP A 38 -10.41 -5.07 -7.96
C ASP A 38 -9.77 -5.75 -6.75
N ILE A 39 -10.37 -5.60 -5.57
CA ILE A 39 -9.89 -6.25 -4.34
C ILE A 39 -9.81 -7.78 -4.49
N ARG A 40 -10.61 -8.36 -5.39
CA ARG A 40 -10.60 -9.79 -5.71
C ARG A 40 -9.29 -10.24 -6.34
N GLU A 41 -8.52 -9.35 -6.99
CA GLU A 41 -7.19 -9.68 -7.53
C GLU A 41 -6.17 -10.04 -6.44
N TYR A 42 -6.40 -9.62 -5.20
CA TYR A 42 -5.54 -9.95 -4.07
C TYR A 42 -6.03 -11.18 -3.28
N ALA A 43 -7.13 -11.80 -3.70
CA ALA A 43 -7.66 -12.98 -3.02
C ALA A 43 -6.66 -14.13 -3.07
N GLY A 44 -6.17 -14.56 -1.91
CA GLY A 44 -5.17 -15.62 -1.80
C GLY A 44 -3.72 -15.17 -2.05
N ALA A 45 -3.45 -13.88 -2.27
CA ALA A 45 -2.09 -13.37 -2.49
C ALA A 45 -1.11 -13.70 -1.35
N LEU A 46 -1.63 -13.89 -0.14
CA LEU A 46 -0.85 -14.25 1.04
C LEU A 46 -0.95 -15.73 1.42
N LYS A 47 -1.70 -16.56 0.68
CA LYS A 47 -2.03 -17.94 1.07
C LYS A 47 -0.80 -18.76 1.44
N ASP A 48 0.26 -18.65 0.64
CA ASP A 48 1.51 -19.39 0.82
C ASP A 48 2.65 -18.46 1.30
N SER A 49 2.31 -17.28 1.80
CA SER A 49 3.29 -16.32 2.27
C SER A 49 3.80 -16.68 3.66
N PRO A 50 5.13 -16.72 3.89
CA PRO A 50 5.71 -16.94 5.21
C PRO A 50 5.36 -15.82 6.21
N VAL A 51 4.83 -14.69 5.72
CA VAL A 51 4.28 -13.62 6.55
C VAL A 51 3.11 -14.10 7.40
N LEU A 52 2.24 -14.98 6.87
CA LEU A 52 1.11 -15.52 7.63
C LEU A 52 1.58 -16.42 8.78
N ASP A 53 2.64 -17.20 8.58
CA ASP A 53 3.23 -18.03 9.64
C ASP A 53 3.83 -17.18 10.76
N ASN A 54 4.58 -16.13 10.38
CA ASN A 54 5.14 -15.17 11.33
C ASN A 54 4.05 -14.47 12.13
N LEU A 55 3.00 -14.00 11.46
CA LEU A 55 1.86 -13.36 12.11
C LEU A 55 1.13 -14.34 13.05
N GLY A 56 0.97 -15.59 12.63
CA GLY A 56 0.38 -16.66 13.43
C GLY A 56 1.18 -16.94 14.70
N ARG A 57 2.52 -17.01 14.60
CA ARG A 57 3.42 -17.14 15.76
C ARG A 57 3.28 -15.95 16.71
N PHE A 58 3.40 -14.74 16.19
CA PHE A 58 3.28 -13.52 16.99
C PHE A 58 1.94 -13.45 17.74
N THR A 59 0.83 -13.74 17.05
CA THR A 59 -0.50 -13.69 17.67
C THR A 59 -0.67 -14.76 18.76
N LYS A 60 -0.04 -15.93 18.59
CA LYS A 60 -0.03 -16.98 19.64
C LYS A 60 0.73 -16.50 20.88
N GLU A 61 1.87 -15.83 20.72
CA GLU A 61 2.63 -15.30 21.85
C GLU A 61 1.87 -14.22 22.60
N VAL A 62 1.26 -13.27 21.90
CA VAL A 62 0.41 -12.22 22.50
C VAL A 62 -0.77 -12.83 23.26
N ARG A 63 -1.43 -13.87 22.73
CA ARG A 63 -2.53 -14.54 23.44
C ARG A 63 -2.06 -15.29 24.69
N LYS A 64 -0.88 -15.91 24.65
CA LYS A 64 -0.31 -16.60 25.81
C LYS A 64 0.09 -15.61 26.91
N SER A 65 0.70 -14.48 26.55
CA SER A 65 1.08 -13.44 27.51
C SER A 65 -0.13 -12.73 28.10
N GLY A 66 -1.20 -12.55 27.32
CA GLY A 66 -2.47 -11.99 27.81
C GLY A 66 -3.26 -12.90 28.75
N LYS A 67 -3.21 -14.22 28.56
CA LYS A 67 -3.91 -15.21 29.43
C LYS A 67 -3.26 -15.40 30.81
N ALA A 68 -2.02 -14.94 31.02
CA ALA A 68 -1.35 -15.03 32.32
C ALA A 68 -1.80 -13.97 33.34
N ARG A 69 -2.79 -13.12 33.00
CA ARG A 69 -3.28 -12.00 33.82
C ARG A 69 -4.71 -12.17 34.34
N ILE A 70 -5.17 -13.42 34.55
CA ILE A 70 -6.44 -13.70 35.24
C ILE A 70 -6.18 -14.70 36.36
#